data_AF-A0A0F9FNR9-F1
#
_entry.id   AF-A0A0F9FNR9-F1
#
_cell.length_a   1.000
_cell.length_b   1.000
_cell.length_c   1.000
_cell.angle_alpha   90.00
_cell.angle_beta   90.00
_cell.angle_gamma   90.00
#
_symmetry.space_group_name_H-M   'P 1'
#
loop_
_entity.id
_entity.type
_entity.pdbx_description
1 polymer ?
#
loop_
_entity_poly.entity_id
_entity_poly.type
_entity_poly.pdbx_seq_one_letter_code
_entity_poly.pdbx_strand_id
1 'polypeptide(L)'
;MKYNHKEAFCLMTYKCEKCMVQEMIWNSRDGVTPFCISCKTCGANNFPGPLMQHIDWQNDICDPSYCPKKGERVFIDSTLQIRRIYERMKIERFWNHAEYPMFKRWNTKEEALDALTKDFDPEKGEPFILTV
;
A
#
# COMPACT_ATOMS: atom_id res chain seq x y z
N MET A 1 -19.57 15.94 9.15
CA MET A 1 -18.18 16.04 8.66
C MET A 1 -18.22 16.09 7.14
N LYS A 2 -17.26 16.74 6.48
CA LYS A 2 -17.23 16.90 5.02
C LYS A 2 -16.86 15.60 4.28
N TYR A 3 -16.14 14.70 4.96
CA TYR A 3 -15.63 13.43 4.42
C TYR A 3 -16.04 12.27 5.33
N ASN A 4 -16.02 11.05 4.78
CA ASN A 4 -16.39 9.82 5.51
C ASN A 4 -15.29 9.37 6.48
N HIS A 5 -14.02 9.62 6.14
CA HIS A 5 -12.86 9.22 6.93
C HIS A 5 -12.08 10.42 7.50
N LYS A 6 -11.52 10.26 8.70
CA LYS A 6 -10.71 11.31 9.34
C LYS A 6 -9.40 11.61 8.62
N GLU A 7 -8.86 10.60 7.95
CA GLU A 7 -7.60 10.67 7.18
C GLU A 7 -7.82 11.03 5.71
N ALA A 8 -9.06 11.33 5.31
CA ALA A 8 -9.38 11.73 3.95
C ALA A 8 -8.63 13.00 3.56
N PHE A 9 -7.92 12.96 2.44
CA PHE A 9 -7.15 14.11 1.93
C PHE A 9 -6.06 14.62 2.89
N CYS A 10 -5.59 13.78 3.81
CA CYS A 10 -4.56 14.15 4.78
C CYS A 10 -3.14 13.89 4.28
N LEU A 11 -2.23 14.80 4.60
CA LEU A 11 -0.79 14.59 4.62
C LEU A 11 -0.39 13.96 5.95
N MET A 12 0.23 12.79 5.90
CA MET A 12 0.58 11.99 7.08
C MET A 12 2.07 11.68 7.09
N THR A 13 2.71 11.74 8.26
CA THR A 13 4.14 11.51 8.39
C THR A 13 4.44 10.04 8.71
N TYR A 14 5.18 9.38 7.81
CA TYR A 14 5.67 8.01 7.99
C TYR A 14 7.16 7.98 8.29
N LYS A 15 7.60 7.09 9.19
CA LYS A 15 9.01 6.90 9.56
C LYS A 15 9.42 5.45 9.55
N CYS A 16 10.54 5.16 8.89
CA CYS A 16 11.20 3.85 8.97
C CYS A 16 11.99 3.75 10.29
N GLU A 17 11.74 2.74 11.10
CA GLU A 17 12.51 2.54 12.34
C GLU A 17 13.94 2.05 12.09
N LYS A 18 14.20 1.42 10.93
CA LYS A 18 15.54 0.89 10.61
C LYS A 18 16.51 1.94 10.07
N CYS A 19 16.10 2.70 9.07
CA CYS A 19 16.95 3.69 8.41
C CYS A 19 16.60 5.14 8.77
N MET A 20 15.62 5.34 9.66
CA MET A 20 15.19 6.64 10.17
C MET A 20 14.66 7.64 9.14
N VAL A 21 14.56 7.25 7.87
CA VAL A 21 13.98 8.09 6.82
C VAL A 21 12.52 8.38 7.17
N GLN A 22 12.16 9.64 6.96
CA GLN A 22 10.80 10.13 7.12
C GLN A 22 10.29 10.63 5.78
N GLU A 23 8.99 10.53 5.58
CA GLU A 23 8.32 11.20 4.47
C GLU A 23 6.87 11.51 4.82
N MET A 24 6.37 12.59 4.22
CA MET A 24 4.95 12.86 4.21
C MET A 24 4.32 12.16 3.01
N ILE A 25 3.17 11.53 3.23
CA ILE A 25 2.41 10.82 2.21
C ILE A 25 1.01 11.40 2.23
N TRP A 26 0.54 11.81 1.06
CA TRP A 26 -0.80 12.33 0.91
C TRP A 26 -1.80 11.19 0.64
N ASN A 27 -2.93 11.20 1.34
CA ASN A 27 -4.06 10.33 1.02
C ASN A 27 -4.98 11.04 0.02
N SER A 28 -4.89 10.75 -1.27
CA SER A 28 -5.73 11.43 -2.27
C SER A 28 -7.20 10.94 -2.30
N ARG A 29 -7.62 10.20 -1.27
CA ARG A 29 -8.86 9.43 -1.22
C ARG A 29 -9.69 9.84 -0.01
N ASP A 30 -11.00 9.56 -0.07
CA ASP A 30 -11.86 9.53 1.11
C ASP A 30 -12.00 8.09 1.60
N GLY A 31 -10.88 7.54 2.09
CA GLY A 31 -10.77 6.13 2.48
C GLY A 31 -9.66 5.91 3.50
N VAL A 32 -9.68 4.74 4.13
CA VAL A 32 -8.71 4.41 5.19
C VAL A 32 -7.29 4.22 4.68
N THR A 33 -6.27 4.54 5.48
CA THR A 33 -4.86 4.35 5.10
C THR A 33 -4.18 3.28 5.95
N PRO A 34 -3.16 2.58 5.43
CA PRO A 34 -2.42 1.59 6.21
C PRO A 34 -1.56 2.23 7.32
N PHE A 35 -1.57 1.63 8.51
CA PHE A 35 -0.68 2.00 9.62
C PHE A 35 0.81 1.84 9.29
N CYS A 36 1.13 0.76 8.55
CA CYS A 36 2.47 0.41 8.11
C CYS A 36 2.54 0.33 6.59
N ILE A 37 3.65 0.79 6.03
CA ILE A 37 3.98 0.69 4.60
C ILE A 37 5.42 0.25 4.40
N SER A 38 5.77 -0.25 3.21
CA SER A 38 7.16 -0.57 2.87
C SER A 38 8.04 0.69 2.86
N CYS A 39 9.24 0.59 3.43
CA CYS A 39 10.24 1.65 3.37
C CYS A 39 10.76 1.84 1.94
N LYS A 40 10.67 3.08 1.42
CA LYS A 40 11.15 3.41 0.07
C LYS A 40 12.66 3.19 -0.11
N THR A 41 13.44 3.32 0.96
CA THR A 41 14.91 3.18 0.92
C THR A 41 15.34 1.74 1.18
N CYS A 42 14.77 1.08 2.19
CA CYS A 42 15.18 -0.28 2.56
C CYS A 42 14.48 -1.39 1.76
N GLY A 43 13.25 -1.13 1.30
CA GLY A 43 12.35 -2.11 0.71
C GLY A 43 12.59 -2.40 -0.77
N ALA A 44 13.51 -1.68 -1.43
CA ALA A 44 13.79 -1.89 -2.86
C ALA A 44 14.28 -3.31 -3.18
N ASN A 45 14.98 -3.98 -2.24
CA ASN A 45 15.64 -5.26 -2.48
C ASN A 45 15.25 -6.39 -1.51
N ASN A 46 14.42 -6.12 -0.49
CA ASN A 46 14.03 -7.10 0.52
C ASN A 46 12.52 -7.05 0.75
N PHE A 47 11.86 -8.23 0.71
CA PHE A 47 10.46 -8.37 1.10
C PHE A 47 10.26 -9.57 2.04
N PRO A 48 9.56 -9.39 3.19
CA PRO A 48 9.12 -8.09 3.69
C PRO A 48 10.35 -7.25 4.08
N GLY A 49 10.43 -6.05 3.51
CA GLY A 49 11.46 -5.09 3.86
C GLY A 49 11.08 -4.40 5.16
N PRO A 50 11.98 -3.62 5.76
CA PRO A 50 11.65 -2.78 6.90
C PRO A 50 10.43 -1.90 6.58
N LEU A 51 9.50 -1.84 7.52
CA LEU A 51 8.28 -1.04 7.40
C LEU A 51 8.51 0.38 7.92
N MET A 52 7.73 1.31 7.40
CA MET A 52 7.56 2.66 7.93
C MET A 52 6.19 2.73 8.60
N GLN A 53 6.12 3.35 9.77
CA GLN A 53 4.89 3.53 10.52
C GLN A 53 4.42 4.98 10.43
N HIS A 54 3.12 5.22 10.48
CA HIS A 54 2.54 6.55 10.67
C HIS A 54 2.78 7.00 12.12
N ILE A 55 3.56 8.07 12.32
CA ILE A 55 4.10 8.43 13.63
C ILE A 55 3.49 9.69 14.26
N ASP A 56 2.76 10.51 13.51
CA ASP A 56 2.31 11.83 14.00
C ASP A 56 0.84 12.12 13.64
N TRP A 57 -0.05 11.37 14.29
CA TRP A 57 -1.48 11.34 14.01
C TRP A 57 -2.19 12.65 14.38
N GLN A 58 -1.60 13.42 15.30
CA GLN A 58 -2.20 14.65 15.80
C GLN A 58 -1.90 15.85 14.90
N ASN A 59 -0.87 15.75 14.07
CA ASN A 59 -0.43 16.82 13.16
C ASN A 59 -0.66 16.46 11.68
N ASP A 60 -1.56 15.51 11.40
CA ASP A 60 -2.00 15.26 10.03
C ASP A 60 -2.71 16.50 9.46
N ILE A 61 -2.34 16.90 8.24
CA ILE A 61 -2.85 18.11 7.59
C ILE A 61 -3.84 17.70 6.50
N CYS A 62 -5.13 18.01 6.67
CA CYS A 62 -6.13 17.81 5.63
C CYS A 62 -6.01 18.93 4.57
N ASP A 63 -5.52 18.57 3.39
CA ASP A 63 -5.41 19.45 2.22
C ASP A 63 -5.92 18.72 0.96
N PRO A 64 -7.22 18.89 0.62
CA PRO A 64 -7.80 18.34 -0.62
C PRO A 64 -7.26 18.97 -1.91
N SER A 65 -6.56 20.11 -1.81
CA SER A 65 -5.95 20.80 -2.95
C SER A 65 -4.47 20.49 -3.13
N TYR A 66 -3.90 19.64 -2.27
CA TYR A 66 -2.50 19.26 -2.35
C TYR A 66 -2.18 18.60 -3.69
N CYS A 67 -1.07 19.01 -4.29
CA CYS A 67 -0.58 18.47 -5.56
C CYS A 67 0.79 17.83 -5.31
N PRO A 68 0.88 16.48 -5.27
CA PRO A 68 2.13 15.79 -5.03
C PRO A 68 3.19 16.13 -6.09
N LYS A 69 4.42 16.28 -5.63
CA LYS A 69 5.59 16.52 -6.48
C LYS A 69 6.16 15.19 -6.95
N LYS A 70 6.88 15.24 -8.08
CA LYS A 70 7.64 14.09 -8.59
C LYS A 70 8.57 13.53 -7.49
N GLY A 71 8.51 12.23 -7.28
CA GLY A 71 9.26 11.49 -6.26
C GLY A 71 8.53 11.33 -4.92
N GLU A 72 7.42 12.04 -4.69
CA GLU A 72 6.58 11.84 -3.52
C GLU A 72 5.68 10.61 -3.68
N ARG A 73 5.30 10.01 -2.56
CA ARG A 73 4.37 8.88 -2.54
C ARG A 73 2.97 9.36 -2.16
N VAL A 74 1.96 8.74 -2.76
CA VAL A 74 0.54 9.07 -2.58
C VAL A 74 -0.26 7.78 -2.42
N PHE A 75 -1.27 7.80 -1.53
CA PHE A 75 -2.29 6.76 -1.52
C PHE A 75 -3.37 7.11 -2.53
N ILE A 76 -3.62 6.19 -3.46
CA ILE A 76 -4.68 6.23 -4.48
C ILE A 76 -5.61 5.04 -4.30
N ASP A 77 -6.85 5.13 -4.80
CA ASP A 77 -7.75 3.99 -4.80
C ASP A 77 -7.19 2.94 -5.76
N SER A 78 -7.02 1.73 -5.24
CA SER A 78 -6.61 0.60 -6.04
C SER A 78 -7.69 0.26 -7.06
N THR A 79 -7.26 -0.28 -8.20
CA THR A 79 -8.16 -0.88 -9.19
C THR A 79 -7.97 -2.38 -9.20
N LEU A 80 -8.95 -3.12 -9.72
CA LEU A 80 -8.80 -4.57 -9.90
C LEU A 80 -7.57 -4.89 -10.76
N GLN A 81 -7.23 -4.04 -11.73
CA GLN A 81 -6.05 -4.21 -12.57
C GLN A 81 -4.76 -4.07 -11.75
N ILE A 82 -4.63 -3.01 -10.94
CA ILE A 82 -3.48 -2.82 -10.03
C ILE A 82 -3.37 -3.99 -9.06
N ARG A 83 -4.50 -4.39 -8.45
CA ARG A 83 -4.54 -5.53 -7.53
C ARG A 83 -4.07 -6.82 -8.20
N ARG A 84 -4.56 -7.12 -9.42
CA ARG A 84 -4.13 -8.31 -10.18
C ARG A 84 -2.64 -8.28 -10.52
N ILE A 85 -2.08 -7.12 -10.88
CA ILE A 85 -0.63 -6.99 -11.13
C ILE A 85 0.15 -7.31 -9.86
N TYR A 86 -0.24 -6.73 -8.73
CA TYR A 86 0.45 -6.93 -7.45
C TYR A 86 0.36 -8.39 -6.97
N GLU A 87 -0.83 -9.00 -7.01
CA GLU A 87 -1.01 -10.41 -6.62
C GLU A 87 -0.26 -11.35 -7.57
N ARG A 88 -0.17 -11.06 -8.89
CA ARG A 88 0.68 -11.83 -9.81
C ARG A 88 2.15 -11.78 -9.39
N MET A 89 2.68 -10.59 -9.09
CA MET A 89 4.08 -10.45 -8.64
C MET A 89 4.34 -11.25 -7.35
N LYS A 90 3.39 -11.22 -6.41
CA LYS A 90 3.44 -12.01 -5.17
C LYS A 90 3.40 -13.51 -5.46
N ILE A 91 2.48 -13.98 -6.30
CA ILE A 91 2.36 -15.39 -6.68
C ILE A 91 3.66 -15.87 -7.33
N GLU A 92 4.20 -15.13 -8.30
CA GLU A 92 5.46 -15.48 -8.94
C GLU A 92 6.60 -15.65 -7.94
N ARG A 93 6.71 -14.71 -7.00
CA ARG A 93 7.75 -14.72 -5.98
C ARG A 93 7.58 -15.87 -4.98
N PHE A 94 6.35 -16.13 -4.55
CA PHE A 94 6.06 -17.05 -3.45
C PHE A 94 5.63 -18.44 -3.89
N TRP A 95 5.51 -18.71 -5.19
CA TRP A 95 5.06 -20.00 -5.70
C TRP A 95 5.87 -21.15 -5.12
N ASN A 96 7.20 -21.10 -5.29
CA ASN A 96 8.16 -22.10 -4.81
C ASN A 96 8.99 -21.63 -3.62
N HIS A 97 8.50 -20.67 -2.82
CA HIS A 97 9.25 -20.14 -1.67
C HIS A 97 9.61 -21.28 -0.71
N ALA A 98 10.86 -21.31 -0.22
CA ALA A 98 11.36 -22.43 0.58
C ALA A 98 10.53 -22.66 1.86
N GLU A 99 10.16 -21.57 2.55
CA GLU A 99 9.42 -21.64 3.82
C GLU A 99 7.89 -21.57 3.64
N TYR A 100 7.41 -20.84 2.63
CA TYR A 100 5.99 -20.49 2.45
C TYR A 100 5.53 -20.72 1.01
N PRO A 101 5.68 -21.94 0.46
CA PRO A 101 5.36 -22.20 -0.95
C PRO A 101 3.85 -22.13 -1.19
N MET A 102 3.43 -21.22 -2.07
CA MET A 102 2.01 -21.07 -2.43
C MET A 102 1.46 -22.28 -3.20
N PHE A 103 2.30 -23.06 -3.89
CA PHE A 103 1.85 -24.27 -4.59
C PHE A 103 1.24 -25.32 -3.64
N LYS A 104 1.52 -25.25 -2.33
CA LYS A 104 0.90 -26.15 -1.34
C LYS A 104 -0.58 -25.83 -1.10
N ARG A 105 -1.03 -24.62 -1.47
CA ARG A 105 -2.39 -24.13 -1.23
C ARG A 105 -3.25 -24.11 -2.50
N TRP A 106 -2.64 -23.92 -3.66
CA TRP A 106 -3.33 -23.87 -4.96
C TRP A 106 -2.60 -24.69 -6.00
N ASN A 107 -3.34 -25.30 -6.92
CA ASN A 107 -2.75 -26.18 -7.94
C ASN A 107 -2.12 -25.38 -9.08
N THR A 108 -2.69 -24.22 -9.41
CA THR A 108 -2.20 -23.32 -10.46
C THR A 108 -2.06 -21.89 -9.97
N LYS A 109 -1.21 -21.11 -10.64
CA LYS A 109 -1.03 -19.69 -10.35
C LYS A 109 -2.28 -18.87 -10.68
N GLU A 110 -3.00 -19.28 -11.71
CA GLU A 110 -4.28 -18.71 -12.12
C GLU A 110 -5.33 -18.88 -11.02
N GLU A 111 -5.45 -20.09 -10.45
CA GLU A 111 -6.35 -20.37 -9.33
C GLU A 111 -6.02 -19.49 -8.12
N ALA A 112 -4.74 -19.36 -7.78
CA ALA A 112 -4.29 -18.49 -6.71
C ALA A 112 -4.63 -17.01 -6.97
N LEU A 113 -4.44 -16.54 -8.20
CA LEU A 113 -4.74 -15.15 -8.58
C LEU A 113 -6.23 -14.84 -8.45
N ASP A 114 -7.08 -15.72 -8.97
CA ASP A 114 -8.52 -15.52 -8.89
C ASP A 114 -8.98 -15.59 -7.43
N ALA A 115 -8.48 -16.55 -6.64
CA ALA A 115 -8.78 -16.64 -5.21
C ALA A 115 -8.34 -15.41 -4.40
N LEU A 116 -7.21 -14.80 -4.74
CA LEU A 116 -6.66 -13.62 -4.04
C LEU A 116 -7.31 -12.30 -4.48
N THR A 117 -8.03 -12.29 -5.59
CA THR A 117 -8.69 -11.09 -6.13
C THR A 117 -10.21 -11.15 -6.13
N LYS A 118 -10.81 -12.30 -5.78
CA LYS A 118 -12.26 -12.51 -5.79
C LYS A 118 -13.06 -11.54 -4.92
N ASP A 119 -12.49 -11.11 -3.80
CA ASP A 119 -13.16 -10.25 -2.81
C ASP A 119 -12.81 -8.77 -3.01
N PHE A 120 -12.13 -8.43 -4.12
CA PHE A 120 -11.82 -7.05 -4.45
C PHE A 120 -13.12 -6.28 -4.74
N ASP A 121 -13.31 -5.22 -3.98
CA ASP A 121 -14.47 -4.35 -4.07
C ASP A 121 -14.00 -2.93 -4.41
N PRO A 122 -14.23 -2.44 -5.65
CA PRO A 122 -13.80 -1.11 -6.04
C PRO A 122 -14.53 0.00 -5.25
N GLU A 123 -15.72 -0.26 -4.72
CA GLU A 123 -16.49 0.74 -3.96
C GLU A 123 -15.91 0.96 -2.56
N LYS A 124 -15.13 0.01 -2.04
CA LYS A 124 -14.44 0.15 -0.74
C LYS A 124 -13.16 0.97 -0.81
N GLY A 125 -12.66 1.29 -2.01
CA GLY A 125 -11.48 2.13 -2.19
C GLY A 125 -10.24 1.61 -1.45
N GLU A 126 -9.81 0.36 -1.72
CA GLU A 126 -8.61 -0.20 -1.07
C GLU A 126 -7.38 0.69 -1.33
N PRO A 127 -6.57 1.01 -0.29
CA PRO A 127 -5.39 1.86 -0.45
C PRO A 127 -4.32 1.19 -1.32
N PHE A 128 -3.83 1.91 -2.32
CA PHE A 128 -2.60 1.57 -3.04
C PHE A 128 -1.62 2.74 -2.98
N ILE A 129 -0.33 2.45 -2.76
CA ILE A 129 0.70 3.48 -2.71
C ILE A 129 1.46 3.55 -4.05
N LEU A 130 1.50 4.73 -4.63
CA LEU A 130 2.21 5.03 -5.87
C LEU A 130 3.27 6.11 -5.60
N THR A 131 4.39 6.06 -6.32
CA THR A 131 5.36 7.17 -6.40
C THR A 131 5.09 7.97 -7.68
N VAL A 132 4.95 9.29 -7.54
CA VAL A 132 4.71 10.24 -8.65
C VAL A 132 5.97 10.50 -9.47
#